data_AF-X6LV01-F1
#
_entry.id   AF-X6LV01-F1
#
_cell.length_a   1.000
_cell.length_b   1.000
_cell.length_c   1.000
_cell.angle_alpha   90.00
_cell.angle_beta   90.00
_cell.angle_gamma   90.00
#
_symmetry.space_group_name_H-M   'P 1'
#
loop_
_entity.id
_entity.type
_entity.pdbx_description
1 polymer ?
#
loop_
_entity_poly.entity_id
_entity_poly.type
_entity_poly.pdbx_seq_one_letter_code
_entity_poly.pdbx_strand_id
1 'polypeptide(L)'
;KRDGMSHSELPRNITFEQVYENGVRELQVQLTTYWDYLTIEIIEEEKCPELIDDWSCNVVDRLMNLKPMSSNGCCEMSLTIIHEGHCMYLGLCKTSKSILVRVDNRWMETVPSNTPHPENEHGSIQPYLVAYFPCSGSSINKNKKWLRDYIRDAITKDMKYLYCSEKTLSCNTPREGTLPPIVKKWPYRPVQTDANNCYLRSHNVGYRIRLGDALYQWFRDQECKSFVVAFDMNTFGNIIQTLNSNLYEFQIIKHFKQKNFHHLKSLVFNSFFSFSLNIVYKIN
;
A
#
# COMPACT_ATOMS: atom_id res chain seq x y z
N LYS A 1 27.35 -29.90 -13.71
CA LYS A 1 27.23 -28.86 -14.75
C LYS A 1 25.81 -28.31 -14.72
N ARG A 2 25.61 -27.09 -14.22
CA ARG A 2 24.36 -26.33 -14.38
C ARG A 2 24.69 -25.18 -15.32
N ASP A 3 24.45 -25.40 -16.61
CA ASP A 3 24.51 -24.35 -17.61
C ASP A 3 23.16 -23.62 -17.64
N GLY A 4 23.22 -22.30 -17.70
CA GLY A 4 22.06 -21.43 -17.92
C GLY A 4 21.78 -20.47 -16.76
N MET A 5 22.68 -19.52 -16.49
CA MET A 5 22.27 -18.24 -15.90
C MET A 5 21.29 -17.59 -16.89
N SER A 6 19.98 -17.82 -16.71
CA SER A 6 18.98 -17.03 -17.43
C SER A 6 19.07 -15.60 -16.89
N HIS A 7 19.75 -14.72 -17.59
CA HIS A 7 19.64 -13.30 -17.33
C HIS A 7 18.14 -12.95 -17.42
N SER A 8 17.56 -12.40 -16.35
CA SER A 8 16.19 -11.89 -16.37
C SER A 8 16.14 -10.71 -17.32
N GLU A 9 15.80 -10.97 -18.58
CA GLU A 9 15.59 -9.94 -19.58
C GLU A 9 14.55 -8.93 -19.05
N LEU A 10 14.82 -7.64 -19.28
CA LEU A 10 13.87 -6.59 -18.98
C LEU A 10 12.61 -6.77 -19.84
N PRO A 11 11.43 -6.35 -19.36
CA PRO A 11 10.26 -6.32 -20.22
C PRO A 11 10.53 -5.46 -21.47
N ARG A 12 10.00 -5.87 -22.62
CA ARG A 12 10.21 -5.15 -23.89
C ARG A 12 9.82 -3.68 -23.73
N ASN A 13 10.67 -2.78 -24.25
CA ASN A 13 10.49 -1.32 -24.21
C ASN A 13 10.62 -0.67 -22.82
N ILE A 14 11.26 -1.34 -21.85
CA ILE A 14 11.53 -0.76 -20.53
C ILE A 14 13.05 -0.58 -20.35
N THR A 15 13.46 0.62 -19.94
CA THR A 15 14.88 0.91 -19.65
C THR A 15 15.23 0.55 -18.20
N PHE A 16 16.53 0.33 -17.94
CA PHE A 16 17.03 0.13 -16.57
C PHE A 16 16.73 1.33 -15.66
N GLU A 17 16.83 2.55 -16.18
CA GLU A 17 16.48 3.77 -15.44
C GLU A 17 15.01 3.76 -15.00
N GLN A 18 14.10 3.40 -15.90
CA GLN A 18 12.68 3.27 -15.58
C GLN A 18 12.43 2.19 -14.51
N VAL A 19 13.13 1.05 -14.58
CA VAL A 19 13.06 0.01 -13.55
C VAL A 19 13.56 0.54 -12.21
N TYR A 20 14.71 1.22 -12.19
CA TYR A 20 15.30 1.77 -10.98
C TYR A 20 14.38 2.80 -10.33
N GLU A 21 13.92 3.79 -11.08
CA GLU A 21 13.01 4.83 -10.56
C GLU A 21 11.70 4.25 -10.02
N ASN A 22 11.07 3.36 -10.77
CA ASN A 22 9.83 2.73 -10.36
C ASN A 22 10.03 1.81 -9.13
N GLY A 23 11.17 1.13 -9.07
CA GLY A 23 11.55 0.31 -7.92
C GLY A 23 11.75 1.14 -6.66
N VAL A 24 12.50 2.24 -6.73
CA VAL A 24 12.71 3.15 -5.59
C VAL A 24 11.40 3.75 -5.11
N ARG A 25 10.50 4.14 -6.01
CA ARG A 25 9.17 4.66 -5.65
C ARG A 25 8.32 3.61 -4.96
N GLU A 26 8.29 2.39 -5.49
CA GLU A 26 7.53 1.32 -4.84
C GLU A 26 8.10 1.01 -3.46
N LEU A 27 9.43 0.98 -3.33
CA LEU A 27 10.10 0.77 -2.04
C LEU A 27 9.67 1.85 -1.02
N GLN A 28 9.62 3.11 -1.43
CA GLN A 28 9.12 4.19 -0.57
C GLN A 28 7.68 3.91 -0.13
N VAL A 29 6.79 3.48 -1.04
CA VAL A 29 5.40 3.16 -0.68
C VAL A 29 5.36 2.01 0.33
N GLN A 30 6.05 0.90 0.06
CA GLN A 30 6.05 -0.28 0.95
C GLN A 30 6.62 0.02 2.33
N LEU A 31 7.74 0.75 2.40
CA LEU A 31 8.32 1.19 3.67
C LEU A 31 7.33 2.06 4.43
N THR A 32 6.68 3.00 3.77
CA THR A 32 5.76 3.89 4.46
C THR A 32 4.50 3.14 4.92
N THR A 33 3.96 2.22 4.11
CA THR A 33 2.87 1.34 4.52
C THR A 33 3.23 0.50 5.75
N TYR A 34 4.46 0.00 5.82
CA TYR A 34 4.94 -0.75 6.97
C TYR A 34 5.11 0.13 8.22
N TRP A 35 5.64 1.35 8.06
CA TRP A 35 5.71 2.34 9.14
C TRP A 35 4.33 2.74 9.66
N ASP A 36 3.39 2.95 8.76
CA ASP A 36 2.00 3.26 9.07
C ASP A 36 1.36 2.10 9.85
N TYR A 37 1.56 0.85 9.41
CA TYR A 37 1.11 -0.36 10.14
C TYR A 37 1.65 -0.43 11.58
N LEU A 38 2.97 -0.29 11.76
CA LEU A 38 3.57 -0.37 13.09
C LEU A 38 3.11 0.77 14.00
N THR A 39 2.86 1.94 13.42
CA THR A 39 2.35 3.10 14.18
C THR A 39 0.93 2.81 14.68
N ILE A 40 0.08 2.23 13.84
CA ILE A 40 -1.28 1.82 14.22
C ILE A 40 -1.25 0.79 15.34
N GLU A 41 -0.43 -0.27 15.22
CA GLU A 41 -0.30 -1.28 16.28
C GLU A 41 0.12 -0.66 17.62
N ILE A 42 1.07 0.28 17.60
CA ILE A 42 1.50 0.98 18.81
C ILE A 42 0.36 1.83 19.39
N ILE A 43 -0.38 2.56 18.56
CA ILE A 43 -1.51 3.39 19.01
C ILE A 43 -2.58 2.52 19.68
N GLU A 44 -2.87 1.35 19.11
CA GLU A 44 -3.84 0.39 19.66
C GLU A 44 -3.34 -0.28 20.95
N GLU A 45 -2.06 -0.71 21.00
CA GLU A 45 -1.44 -1.33 22.19
C GLU A 45 -1.40 -0.36 23.38
N GLU A 46 -0.97 0.88 23.15
CA GLU A 46 -0.78 1.90 24.18
C GLU A 46 -2.10 2.62 24.54
N LYS A 47 -3.20 2.32 23.83
CA LYS A 47 -4.54 2.90 24.04
C LYS A 47 -4.52 4.43 24.03
N CYS A 48 -3.88 5.02 23.03
CA CYS A 48 -3.82 6.46 22.82
C CYS A 48 -4.73 6.90 21.65
N PRO A 49 -6.07 6.85 21.80
CA PRO A 49 -6.99 7.18 20.71
C PRO A 49 -6.86 8.64 20.25
N GLU A 50 -6.35 9.55 21.07
CA GLU A 50 -6.07 10.92 20.64
C GLU A 50 -5.02 10.98 19.51
N LEU A 51 -4.07 10.03 19.46
CA LEU A 51 -3.04 10.00 18.42
C LEU A 51 -3.58 9.49 17.08
N ILE A 52 -4.71 8.77 17.07
CA ILE A 52 -5.28 8.28 15.81
C ILE A 52 -5.85 9.43 14.97
N ASP A 53 -6.37 10.47 15.61
CA ASP A 53 -6.84 11.68 14.94
C ASP A 53 -5.67 12.42 14.28
N ASP A 54 -4.57 12.63 15.01
CA ASP A 54 -3.36 13.28 14.50
C ASP A 54 -2.70 12.48 13.37
N TRP A 55 -2.60 11.16 13.53
CA TRP A 55 -2.06 10.27 12.51
C TRP A 55 -2.93 10.29 11.23
N SER A 56 -4.26 10.23 11.37
CA SER A 56 -5.17 10.30 10.22
C SER A 56 -5.05 11.64 9.49
N CYS A 57 -4.83 12.74 10.22
CA CYS A 57 -4.54 14.05 9.63
C CYS A 57 -3.24 14.01 8.81
N ASN A 58 -2.17 13.44 9.38
CA ASN A 58 -0.88 13.31 8.71
C ASN A 58 -0.97 12.51 7.41
N VAL A 59 -1.71 11.39 7.41
CA VAL A 59 -1.95 10.58 6.20
C VAL A 59 -2.65 11.39 5.11
N VAL A 60 -3.69 12.17 5.48
CA VAL A 60 -4.39 13.02 4.52
C VAL A 60 -3.47 14.13 4.00
N ASP A 61 -2.69 14.78 4.86
CA ASP A 61 -1.76 15.82 4.42
C ASP A 61 -0.68 15.28 3.48
N ARG A 62 -0.13 14.09 3.78
CA ARG A 62 0.78 13.37 2.87
C ARG A 62 0.12 13.14 1.51
N LEU A 63 -1.09 12.56 1.47
CA LEU A 63 -1.83 12.30 0.24
C LEU A 63 -2.05 13.59 -0.56
N MET A 64 -2.48 14.66 0.11
CA MET A 64 -2.74 15.96 -0.52
C MET A 64 -1.48 16.58 -1.12
N ASN A 65 -0.30 16.28 -0.56
CA ASN A 65 0.98 16.80 -1.03
C ASN A 65 1.65 15.93 -2.11
N LEU A 66 1.14 14.73 -2.39
CA LEU A 66 1.65 13.90 -3.49
C LEU A 66 1.50 14.61 -4.83
N LYS A 67 2.54 14.51 -5.67
CA LYS A 67 2.55 15.10 -7.02
C LYS A 67 2.62 13.98 -8.07
N PRO A 68 1.51 13.69 -8.77
CA PRO A 68 1.53 12.80 -9.92
C PRO A 68 2.54 13.32 -10.96
N MET A 69 3.46 12.48 -11.40
CA MET A 69 4.52 12.89 -12.34
C MET A 69 4.01 13.13 -13.76
N SER A 70 2.84 12.59 -14.11
CA SER A 70 2.23 12.80 -15.42
C SER A 70 0.75 13.08 -15.27
N SER A 71 0.17 13.76 -16.27
CA SER A 71 -1.25 14.10 -16.32
C SER A 71 -2.16 12.87 -16.25
N ASN A 72 -1.68 11.73 -16.74
CA ASN A 72 -2.37 10.43 -16.77
C ASN A 72 -1.91 9.47 -15.66
N GLY A 73 -0.92 9.85 -14.87
CA GLY A 73 -0.38 9.04 -13.79
C GLY A 73 -1.18 9.17 -12.51
N CYS A 74 -0.95 8.23 -11.60
CA CYS A 74 -1.45 8.33 -10.22
C CYS A 74 -0.31 8.11 -9.23
N CYS A 75 -0.36 8.84 -8.12
CA CYS A 75 0.37 8.48 -6.91
C CYS A 75 -0.59 7.71 -6.00
N GLU A 76 -0.08 6.74 -5.26
CA GLU A 76 -0.90 5.99 -4.33
C GLU A 76 -0.13 5.74 -3.04
N MET A 77 -0.85 5.89 -1.93
CA MET A 77 -0.47 5.42 -0.61
C MET A 77 -1.34 4.22 -0.28
N SER A 78 -0.78 3.26 0.41
CA SER A 78 -1.52 2.09 0.89
C SER A 78 -1.40 2.05 2.41
N LEU A 79 -2.52 1.90 3.11
CA LEU A 79 -2.54 1.66 4.55
C LEU A 79 -2.95 0.21 4.77
N THR A 80 -2.23 -0.46 5.66
CA THR A 80 -2.60 -1.81 6.10
C THR A 80 -3.62 -1.68 7.23
N ILE A 81 -4.76 -2.34 7.07
CA ILE A 81 -5.82 -2.43 8.08
C ILE A 81 -5.91 -3.89 8.50
N ILE A 82 -5.77 -4.15 9.80
CA ILE A 82 -5.84 -5.50 10.37
C ILE A 82 -7.01 -5.58 11.32
N HIS A 83 -7.80 -6.62 11.19
CA HIS A 83 -8.89 -6.93 12.10
C HIS A 83 -8.99 -8.44 12.24
N GLU A 84 -8.96 -8.95 13.48
CA GLU A 84 -9.13 -10.38 13.79
C GLU A 84 -8.21 -11.32 12.98
N GLY A 85 -6.96 -10.90 12.73
CA GLY A 85 -5.97 -11.69 11.97
C GLY A 85 -6.15 -11.64 10.45
N HIS A 86 -7.15 -10.91 9.94
CA HIS A 86 -7.29 -10.59 8.52
C HIS A 86 -6.65 -9.23 8.20
N CYS A 87 -6.00 -9.15 7.05
CA CYS A 87 -5.31 -7.96 6.58
C CYS A 87 -5.95 -7.49 5.26
N MET A 88 -6.28 -6.21 5.21
CA MET A 88 -6.83 -5.52 4.05
C MET A 88 -6.01 -4.26 3.78
N TYR A 89 -6.03 -3.79 2.54
CA TYR A 89 -5.36 -2.53 2.20
C TYR A 89 -6.37 -1.44 1.86
N LEU A 90 -6.19 -0.29 2.49
CA LEU A 90 -6.85 0.94 2.08
C LEU A 90 -5.94 1.67 1.08
N GLY A 91 -6.33 1.67 -0.18
CA GLY A 91 -5.65 2.38 -1.26
C GLY A 91 -6.13 3.83 -1.35
N LEU A 92 -5.23 4.77 -1.08
CA LEU A 92 -5.43 6.20 -1.23
C LEU A 92 -4.71 6.68 -2.49
N CYS A 93 -5.46 6.93 -3.55
CA CYS A 93 -4.94 7.26 -4.86
C CYS A 93 -5.19 8.73 -5.20
N LYS A 94 -4.16 9.43 -5.67
CA LYS A 94 -4.24 10.80 -6.18
C LYS A 94 -3.84 10.84 -7.64
N THR A 95 -4.73 11.35 -8.48
CA THR A 95 -4.46 11.70 -9.86
C THR A 95 -4.24 13.21 -9.98
N SER A 96 -4.01 13.70 -11.20
CA SER A 96 -3.93 15.14 -11.47
C SER A 96 -5.24 15.90 -11.16
N LYS A 97 -6.39 15.21 -11.13
CA LYS A 97 -7.72 15.84 -11.01
C LYS A 97 -8.55 15.34 -9.83
N SER A 98 -8.28 14.13 -9.35
CA SER A 98 -9.15 13.45 -8.40
C SER A 98 -8.37 12.71 -7.32
N ILE A 99 -8.98 12.61 -6.16
CA ILE A 99 -8.64 11.64 -5.12
C ILE A 99 -9.60 10.47 -5.25
N LEU A 100 -9.09 9.26 -5.08
CA LEU A 100 -9.85 8.03 -5.01
C LEU A 100 -9.47 7.27 -3.74
N VAL A 101 -10.48 6.68 -3.12
CA VAL A 101 -10.34 5.83 -1.94
C VAL A 101 -10.89 4.47 -2.30
N ARG A 102 -10.09 3.42 -2.12
CA ARG A 102 -10.51 2.06 -2.43
C ARG A 102 -10.08 1.08 -1.36
N VAL A 103 -10.82 -0.01 -1.27
CA VAL A 103 -10.55 -1.12 -0.36
C VAL A 103 -10.11 -2.31 -1.21
N ASP A 104 -8.89 -2.75 -0.98
CA ASP A 104 -8.30 -3.94 -1.60
C ASP A 104 -8.51 -5.11 -0.61
N ASN A 105 -9.65 -5.77 -0.73
CA ASN A 105 -9.98 -6.98 0.02
C ASN A 105 -10.14 -8.16 -0.92
N ARG A 106 -9.62 -9.32 -0.54
CA ARG A 106 -9.74 -10.55 -1.32
C ARG A 106 -10.56 -11.63 -0.64
N TRP A 107 -10.87 -11.46 0.65
CA TRP A 107 -11.68 -12.42 1.39
C TRP A 107 -13.14 -11.98 1.39
N MET A 108 -13.91 -12.51 0.45
CA MET A 108 -15.27 -12.04 0.17
C MET A 108 -16.27 -12.32 1.31
N GLU A 109 -15.97 -13.26 2.20
CA GLU A 109 -16.82 -13.56 3.37
C GLU A 109 -16.91 -12.39 4.37
N THR A 110 -15.93 -11.48 4.34
CA THR A 110 -15.91 -10.27 5.19
C THR A 110 -16.65 -9.09 4.57
N VAL A 111 -17.02 -9.18 3.29
CA VAL A 111 -17.75 -8.10 2.60
C VAL A 111 -19.23 -8.18 3.01
N PRO A 112 -19.85 -7.06 3.44
CA PRO A 112 -21.28 -7.02 3.73
C PRO A 112 -22.11 -7.51 2.54
N SER A 113 -23.11 -8.37 2.79
CA SER A 113 -23.94 -8.98 1.74
C SER A 113 -24.74 -7.98 0.91
N ASN A 114 -24.97 -6.77 1.43
CA ASN A 114 -25.64 -5.67 0.73
C ASN A 114 -24.69 -4.79 -0.09
N THR A 115 -23.39 -5.10 -0.13
CA THR A 115 -22.39 -4.35 -0.89
C THR A 115 -22.02 -5.09 -2.18
N PRO A 116 -22.52 -4.66 -3.35
CA PRO A 116 -22.14 -5.28 -4.60
C PRO A 116 -20.66 -5.00 -4.91
N HIS A 117 -19.87 -6.07 -5.01
CA HIS A 117 -18.46 -6.00 -5.31
C HIS A 117 -18.22 -6.43 -6.77
N PRO A 118 -17.43 -5.69 -7.58
CA PRO A 118 -17.24 -6.07 -8.96
C PRO A 118 -16.47 -7.39 -9.09
N GLU A 119 -17.04 -8.31 -9.86
CA GLU A 119 -16.51 -9.65 -10.15
C GLU A 119 -16.59 -9.89 -11.66
N ASN A 120 -15.62 -10.62 -12.21
CA ASN A 120 -15.63 -11.02 -13.62
C ASN A 120 -16.12 -12.47 -13.81
N GLU A 121 -16.27 -12.90 -15.06
CA GLU A 121 -16.72 -14.25 -15.43
C GLU A 121 -15.85 -15.40 -14.88
N HIS A 122 -14.64 -15.11 -14.44
CA HIS A 122 -13.69 -16.08 -13.86
C HIS A 122 -13.70 -16.08 -12.32
N GLY A 123 -14.65 -15.39 -11.70
CA GLY A 123 -14.75 -15.26 -10.26
C GLY A 123 -13.60 -14.47 -9.62
N SER A 124 -12.92 -13.62 -10.41
CA SER A 124 -11.92 -12.69 -9.89
C SER A 124 -12.59 -11.35 -9.59
N ILE A 125 -12.09 -10.66 -8.58
CA ILE A 125 -12.67 -9.41 -8.05
C ILE A 125 -11.75 -8.21 -8.25
N GLN A 126 -12.33 -7.02 -8.38
CA GLN A 126 -11.61 -5.74 -8.44
C GLN A 126 -11.66 -5.02 -7.09
N PRO A 127 -10.70 -4.17 -6.75
CA PRO A 127 -10.81 -3.28 -5.59
C PRO A 127 -12.16 -2.56 -5.50
N TYR A 128 -12.70 -2.46 -4.28
CA TYR A 128 -13.94 -1.76 -4.03
C TYR A 128 -13.69 -0.25 -4.00
N LEU A 129 -14.26 0.50 -4.94
CA LEU A 129 -14.21 1.96 -4.92
C LEU A 129 -15.16 2.51 -3.85
N VAL A 130 -14.59 3.08 -2.79
CA VAL A 130 -15.35 3.68 -1.69
C VAL A 130 -15.81 5.07 -2.10
N ALA A 131 -14.84 5.95 -2.38
CA ALA A 131 -15.07 7.37 -2.62
C ALA A 131 -14.19 7.90 -3.76
N TYR A 132 -14.67 8.96 -4.41
CA TYR A 132 -13.88 9.77 -5.33
C TYR A 132 -14.35 11.22 -5.31
N PHE A 133 -13.41 12.16 -5.39
CA PHE A 133 -13.72 13.58 -5.41
C PHE A 133 -12.59 14.41 -6.04
N PRO A 134 -12.88 15.62 -6.54
CA PRO A 134 -11.86 16.51 -7.12
C PRO A 134 -10.75 16.88 -6.12
N CYS A 135 -9.51 17.03 -6.61
CA CYS A 135 -8.38 17.46 -5.77
C CYS A 135 -8.50 18.91 -5.26
N SER A 136 -9.39 19.71 -5.86
CA SER A 136 -9.65 21.11 -5.54
C SER A 136 -11.12 21.44 -5.82
N GLY A 137 -11.63 22.50 -5.19
CA GLY A 137 -13.02 22.92 -5.31
C GLY A 137 -13.60 23.39 -3.98
N SER A 138 -14.85 23.86 -3.99
CA SER A 138 -15.53 24.37 -2.79
C SER A 138 -15.77 23.29 -1.72
N SER A 139 -15.91 22.03 -2.11
CA SER A 139 -16.13 20.88 -1.22
C SER A 139 -14.84 20.30 -0.62
N ILE A 140 -13.64 20.75 -1.03
CA ILE A 140 -12.39 20.07 -0.68
C ILE A 140 -12.16 19.96 0.83
N ASN A 141 -12.47 21.00 1.60
CA ASN A 141 -12.29 20.98 3.05
C ASN A 141 -13.22 19.98 3.74
N LYS A 142 -14.46 19.86 3.24
CA LYS A 142 -15.43 18.84 3.69
C LYS A 142 -14.92 17.44 3.36
N ASN A 143 -14.41 17.23 2.14
CA ASN A 143 -13.93 15.93 1.68
C ASN A 143 -12.66 15.49 2.40
N LYS A 144 -11.74 16.43 2.70
CA LYS A 144 -10.58 16.17 3.58
C LYS A 144 -11.02 15.77 4.98
N LYS A 145 -12.01 16.46 5.56
CA LYS A 145 -12.56 16.09 6.87
C LYS A 145 -13.13 14.67 6.84
N TRP A 146 -13.99 14.38 5.86
CA TRP A 146 -14.53 13.04 5.66
C TRP A 146 -13.44 11.98 5.52
N LEU A 147 -12.38 12.25 4.76
CA LEU A 147 -11.29 11.30 4.56
C LEU A 147 -10.52 11.00 5.85
N ARG A 148 -10.27 12.02 6.68
CA ARG A 148 -9.64 11.84 8.01
C ARG A 148 -10.51 10.98 8.90
N ASP A 149 -11.80 11.32 9.01
CA ASP A 149 -12.77 10.57 9.80
C ASP A 149 -12.87 9.12 9.32
N TYR A 150 -12.88 8.90 8.00
CA TYR A 150 -12.92 7.59 7.38
C TYR A 150 -11.66 6.76 7.68
N ILE A 151 -10.47 7.35 7.59
CA ILE A 151 -9.20 6.67 7.90
C ILE A 151 -9.12 6.28 9.38
N ARG A 152 -9.54 7.17 10.29
CA ARG A 152 -9.63 6.86 11.72
C ARG A 152 -10.59 5.70 11.98
N ASP A 153 -11.80 5.79 11.41
CA ASP A 153 -12.84 4.79 11.60
C ASP A 153 -12.45 3.44 10.98
N ALA A 154 -11.69 3.45 9.88
CA ALA A 154 -11.14 2.25 9.25
C ALA A 154 -10.24 1.41 10.17
N ILE A 155 -9.60 2.06 11.14
CA ILE A 155 -8.69 1.43 12.09
C ILE A 155 -9.43 1.06 13.38
N THR A 156 -10.25 1.98 13.87
CA THR A 156 -10.90 1.85 15.19
C THR A 156 -12.20 1.05 15.18
N LYS A 157 -12.78 0.75 14.01
CA LYS A 157 -14.07 0.06 13.88
C LYS A 157 -13.96 -1.25 13.09
N ASP A 158 -15.04 -2.03 13.12
CA ASP A 158 -15.20 -3.27 12.37
C ASP A 158 -15.02 -3.04 10.85
N MET A 159 -14.43 -4.02 10.16
CA MET A 159 -14.22 -4.01 8.72
C MET A 159 -15.46 -3.69 7.88
N LYS A 160 -16.67 -4.00 8.36
CA LYS A 160 -17.93 -3.65 7.66
C LYS A 160 -18.05 -2.13 7.41
N TYR A 161 -17.48 -1.30 8.28
CA TYR A 161 -17.48 0.16 8.13
C TYR A 161 -16.75 0.63 6.85
N LEU A 162 -15.74 -0.13 6.39
CA LEU A 162 -14.97 0.19 5.19
C LEU A 162 -15.81 0.19 3.91
N TYR A 163 -16.89 -0.58 3.89
CA TYR A 163 -17.74 -0.72 2.71
C TYR A 163 -18.85 0.32 2.64
N CYS A 164 -18.96 1.21 3.63
CA CYS A 164 -20.07 2.15 3.79
C CYS A 164 -21.44 1.43 3.76
N SER A 165 -21.51 0.18 4.24
CA SER A 165 -22.74 -0.62 4.23
C SER A 165 -23.76 -0.17 5.26
N GLU A 166 -23.33 0.60 6.26
CA GLU A 166 -24.21 1.26 7.22
C GLU A 166 -24.75 2.58 6.66
N LYS A 167 -26.06 2.80 6.78
CA LYS A 167 -26.77 3.95 6.21
C LYS A 167 -26.17 5.30 6.61
N THR A 168 -25.60 5.40 7.81
CA THR A 168 -24.99 6.62 8.37
C THR A 168 -23.74 7.09 7.61
N LEU A 169 -22.86 6.16 7.18
CA LEU A 169 -21.69 6.49 6.35
C LEU A 169 -22.08 6.66 4.88
N SER A 170 -22.95 5.78 4.37
CA SER A 170 -23.32 5.73 2.94
C SER A 170 -23.90 7.05 2.40
N CYS A 171 -24.65 7.78 3.23
CA CYS A 171 -25.28 9.04 2.84
C CYS A 171 -24.30 10.22 2.70
N ASN A 172 -23.05 10.07 3.17
CA ASN A 172 -22.05 11.15 3.20
C ASN A 172 -20.75 10.82 2.45
N THR A 173 -20.61 9.61 1.88
CA THR A 173 -19.41 9.22 1.13
C THR A 173 -19.25 10.04 -0.14
N PRO A 174 -18.15 10.80 -0.31
CA PRO A 174 -17.96 11.65 -1.48
C PRO A 174 -17.83 10.81 -2.75
N ARG A 175 -18.75 11.02 -3.69
CA ARG A 175 -18.69 10.52 -5.08
C ARG A 175 -18.96 11.68 -6.01
N GLU A 176 -18.02 12.61 -6.02
CA GLU A 176 -18.16 13.93 -6.66
C GLU A 176 -17.43 13.98 -8.01
N GLY A 177 -18.08 14.59 -9.01
CA GLY A 177 -17.52 14.75 -10.35
C GLY A 177 -17.61 13.49 -11.21
N THR A 178 -16.75 13.42 -12.23
CA THR A 178 -16.71 12.28 -13.16
C THR A 178 -15.85 11.16 -12.61
N LEU A 179 -16.35 9.92 -12.67
CA LEU A 179 -15.61 8.72 -12.28
C LEU A 179 -14.27 8.64 -13.03
N PRO A 180 -13.12 8.64 -12.34
CA PRO A 180 -11.84 8.64 -13.03
C PRO A 180 -11.62 7.35 -13.84
N PRO A 181 -11.09 7.44 -15.08
CA PRO A 181 -10.99 6.29 -15.99
C PRO A 181 -10.03 5.20 -15.48
N ILE A 182 -9.13 5.52 -14.55
CA ILE A 182 -8.22 4.56 -13.92
C ILE A 182 -8.97 3.42 -13.22
N VAL A 183 -10.16 3.69 -12.68
CA VAL A 183 -10.99 2.70 -11.97
C VAL A 183 -11.34 1.52 -12.88
N LYS A 184 -11.67 1.81 -14.15
CA LYS A 184 -12.01 0.77 -15.14
C LYS A 184 -10.81 -0.11 -15.52
N LYS A 185 -9.60 0.34 -15.22
CA LYS A 185 -8.34 -0.36 -15.55
C LYS A 185 -7.76 -1.10 -14.35
N TRP A 186 -8.42 -1.09 -13.19
CA TRP A 186 -7.92 -1.81 -12.02
C TRP A 186 -7.88 -3.32 -12.28
N PRO A 187 -6.82 -4.01 -11.86
CA PRO A 187 -6.65 -5.43 -12.15
C PRO A 187 -7.64 -6.25 -11.32
N TYR A 188 -8.23 -7.26 -11.96
CA TYR A 188 -8.96 -8.30 -11.25
C TYR A 188 -7.98 -9.27 -10.57
N ARG A 189 -8.36 -9.77 -9.39
CA ARG A 189 -7.59 -10.73 -8.60
C ARG A 189 -8.45 -11.92 -8.18
N PRO A 190 -7.89 -13.14 -8.08
CA PRO A 190 -8.61 -14.28 -7.55
C PRO A 190 -9.12 -14.01 -6.13
N VAL A 191 -10.33 -14.47 -5.83
CA VAL A 191 -10.86 -14.49 -4.46
C VAL A 191 -9.96 -15.35 -3.58
N GLN A 192 -9.76 -14.90 -2.34
CA GLN A 192 -9.05 -15.64 -1.32
C GLN A 192 -10.06 -16.47 -0.51
N THR A 193 -9.81 -17.78 -0.47
CA THR A 193 -10.70 -18.76 0.17
C THR A 193 -10.25 -19.18 1.57
N ASP A 194 -9.05 -18.79 2.01
CA ASP A 194 -8.54 -19.04 3.37
C ASP A 194 -7.96 -17.76 3.99
N ALA A 195 -8.15 -17.55 5.30
CA ALA A 195 -7.65 -16.36 6.01
C ALA A 195 -6.31 -16.60 6.74
N ASN A 196 -5.74 -17.80 6.64
CA ASN A 196 -4.65 -18.24 7.52
C ASN A 196 -3.32 -17.49 7.33
N ASN A 197 -3.18 -16.58 6.36
CA ASN A 197 -1.97 -15.79 6.13
C ASN A 197 -2.19 -14.47 5.36
N CYS A 198 -3.27 -13.74 5.65
CA CYS A 198 -3.66 -12.52 4.94
C CYS A 198 -2.62 -11.41 4.96
N TYR A 199 -1.73 -11.38 5.97
CA TYR A 199 -0.73 -10.33 6.19
C TYR A 199 0.14 -10.01 4.96
N LEU A 200 0.37 -10.97 4.05
CA LEU A 200 1.29 -10.81 2.91
C LEU A 200 0.82 -11.40 1.58
N ARG A 201 -0.35 -12.05 1.54
CA ARG A 201 -0.90 -12.61 0.29
C ARG A 201 -1.70 -11.63 -0.54
N SER A 202 -1.95 -10.41 -0.05
CA SER A 202 -2.34 -9.31 -0.92
C SER A 202 -1.15 -9.00 -1.81
N HIS A 203 -1.16 -9.59 -2.99
CA HIS A 203 -0.23 -9.27 -4.05
C HIS A 203 -0.51 -7.81 -4.45
N ASN A 204 0.13 -6.87 -3.74
CA ASN A 204 -0.21 -5.45 -3.63
C ASN A 204 -0.91 -4.95 -4.88
N VAL A 205 -2.24 -4.88 -4.84
CA VAL A 205 -3.03 -4.47 -6.01
C VAL A 205 -2.64 -3.07 -6.43
N GLY A 206 -2.33 -2.20 -5.45
CA GLY A 206 -1.71 -0.90 -5.66
C GLY A 206 -0.37 -0.95 -6.39
N TYR A 207 0.48 -1.93 -6.11
CA TYR A 207 1.76 -2.09 -6.79
C TYR A 207 1.57 -2.32 -8.29
N ARG A 208 0.67 -3.26 -8.63
CA ARG A 208 0.30 -3.55 -10.02
C ARG A 208 -0.37 -2.36 -10.71
N ILE A 209 -1.20 -1.59 -10.00
CA ILE A 209 -1.84 -0.38 -10.54
C ILE A 209 -0.80 0.71 -10.86
N ARG A 210 0.19 0.92 -9.97
CA ARG A 210 1.22 1.96 -10.16
C ARG A 210 2.22 1.60 -11.25
N LEU A 211 2.68 0.34 -11.30
CA LEU A 211 3.74 -0.08 -12.22
C LEU A 211 3.22 -0.68 -13.53
N GLY A 212 1.96 -1.10 -13.57
CA GLY A 212 1.43 -1.91 -14.65
C GLY A 212 1.93 -3.37 -14.59
N ASP A 213 1.28 -4.21 -15.40
CA ASP A 213 1.40 -5.66 -15.32
C ASP A 213 2.81 -6.17 -15.61
N ALA A 214 3.47 -5.63 -16.64
CA ALA A 214 4.77 -6.10 -17.08
C ALA A 214 5.88 -5.87 -16.05
N LEU A 215 5.96 -4.64 -15.51
CA LEU A 215 6.92 -4.31 -14.45
C LEU A 215 6.61 -5.05 -13.16
N TYR A 216 5.33 -5.06 -12.76
CA TYR A 216 4.89 -5.81 -11.59
C TYR A 216 5.33 -7.27 -11.66
N GLN A 217 5.05 -7.96 -12.77
CA GLN A 217 5.43 -9.35 -12.95
C GLN A 217 6.94 -9.54 -12.94
N TRP A 218 7.69 -8.65 -13.59
CA TRP A 218 9.14 -8.72 -13.61
C TRP A 218 9.77 -8.59 -12.22
N PHE A 219 9.29 -7.64 -11.40
CA PHE A 219 9.72 -7.50 -10.01
C PHE A 219 9.36 -8.74 -9.20
N ARG A 220 8.13 -9.25 -9.32
CA ARG A 220 7.70 -10.50 -8.67
C ARG A 220 8.59 -11.68 -9.02
N ASP A 221 8.96 -11.81 -10.28
CA ASP A 221 9.87 -12.87 -10.71
C ASP A 221 11.26 -12.71 -10.11
N GLN A 222 11.74 -11.48 -9.85
CA GLN A 222 13.00 -11.25 -9.15
C GLN A 222 12.88 -11.60 -7.65
N GLU A 223 11.78 -11.25 -6.99
CA GLU A 223 11.53 -11.60 -5.59
C GLU A 223 11.54 -13.13 -5.40
N CYS A 224 10.87 -13.86 -6.29
CA CYS A 224 10.81 -15.32 -6.25
C CYS A 224 12.17 -16.01 -6.53
N LYS A 225 13.11 -15.32 -7.18
CA LYS A 225 14.47 -15.83 -7.46
C LYS A 225 15.47 -15.52 -6.35
N SER A 226 15.15 -14.58 -5.48
CA SER A 226 16.04 -14.08 -4.43
C SER A 226 16.03 -15.03 -3.24
N PHE A 227 17.16 -15.67 -2.94
CA PHE A 227 17.32 -16.44 -1.71
C PHE A 227 17.36 -15.50 -0.49
N VAL A 228 16.72 -15.91 0.60
CA VAL A 228 16.72 -15.24 1.90
C VAL A 228 18.16 -15.12 2.42
N VAL A 229 18.75 -13.92 2.37
CA VAL A 229 20.06 -13.65 2.98
C VAL A 229 19.81 -13.13 4.41
N ALA A 230 20.25 -13.89 5.41
CA ALA A 230 20.24 -13.44 6.79
C ALA A 230 21.32 -12.37 7.00
N PHE A 231 20.93 -11.11 7.18
CA PHE A 231 21.84 -10.04 7.54
C PHE A 231 22.12 -9.99 9.05
N ASP A 232 23.34 -9.59 9.42
CA ASP A 232 23.70 -9.25 10.79
C ASP A 232 23.13 -7.87 11.19
N MET A 233 22.99 -7.65 12.50
CA MET A 233 22.29 -6.50 13.09
C MET A 233 22.96 -5.13 12.83
N ASN A 234 24.27 -5.10 12.68
CA ASN A 234 25.04 -3.85 12.59
C ASN A 234 24.92 -3.24 11.18
N THR A 235 24.90 -4.10 10.16
CA THR A 235 24.76 -3.69 8.77
C THR A 235 23.37 -3.08 8.49
N PHE A 236 22.31 -3.66 9.07
CA PHE A 236 20.93 -3.16 8.93
C PHE A 236 20.73 -1.79 9.60
N GLY A 237 21.30 -1.60 10.80
CA GLY A 237 21.24 -0.33 11.52
C GLY A 237 21.82 0.84 10.72
N ASN A 238 22.92 0.61 10.02
CA ASN A 238 23.60 1.63 9.20
C ASN A 238 22.77 2.04 7.96
N ILE A 239 22.05 1.11 7.33
CA ILE A 239 21.20 1.39 6.15
C ILE A 239 19.98 2.23 6.55
N ILE A 240 19.29 1.86 7.63
CA ILE A 240 18.17 2.63 8.17
C ILE A 240 18.63 4.02 8.60
N GLN A 241 19.79 4.13 9.24
CA GLN A 241 20.35 5.41 9.66
C GLN A 241 20.70 6.31 8.46
N THR A 242 21.12 5.72 7.34
CA THR A 242 21.37 6.43 6.08
C THR A 242 20.06 6.93 5.44
N LEU A 243 19.00 6.11 5.43
CA LEU A 243 17.68 6.46 4.90
C LEU A 243 16.92 7.46 5.78
N ASN A 244 17.09 7.39 7.10
CA ASN A 244 16.43 8.24 8.09
C ASN A 244 17.08 9.62 8.26
N SER A 245 18.16 9.94 7.54
CA SER A 245 18.78 11.27 7.57
C SER A 245 17.89 12.40 7.03
N ASN A 246 16.66 12.09 6.59
CA ASN A 246 15.70 13.05 6.02
C ASN A 246 14.32 13.17 6.72
N LEU A 247 14.05 12.52 7.88
CA LEU A 247 12.76 12.67 8.58
C LEU A 247 12.90 12.75 10.11
N TYR A 248 12.28 13.77 10.70
CA TYR A 248 12.12 14.01 12.15
C TYR A 248 11.26 12.92 12.81
N GLU A 249 11.75 12.26 13.87
CA GLU A 249 11.44 12.50 15.30
C GLU A 249 11.93 11.33 16.18
N PHE A 250 12.67 11.64 17.25
CA PHE A 250 13.65 10.74 17.87
C PHE A 250 13.17 9.91 19.08
N GLN A 251 11.90 9.98 19.47
CA GLN A 251 11.42 9.31 20.71
C GLN A 251 10.74 7.95 20.46
N ILE A 252 10.02 7.79 19.35
CA ILE A 252 9.34 6.52 18.98
C ILE A 252 10.37 5.42 18.63
N ILE A 253 11.53 5.80 18.09
CA ILE A 253 12.59 4.88 17.65
C ILE A 253 13.22 4.08 18.80
N LYS A 254 13.21 4.61 20.03
CA LYS A 254 13.85 3.92 21.16
C LYS A 254 13.03 2.70 21.61
N HIS A 255 11.70 2.80 21.56
CA HIS A 255 10.79 1.67 21.80
C HIS A 255 10.77 0.69 20.61
N PHE A 256 10.91 1.21 19.38
CA PHE A 256 11.00 0.47 18.13
C PHE A 256 12.15 -0.55 18.07
N LYS A 257 13.30 -0.25 18.69
CA LYS A 257 14.50 -1.11 18.62
C LYS A 257 14.39 -2.44 19.39
N GLN A 258 13.52 -2.56 20.39
CA GLN A 258 13.55 -3.70 21.32
C GLN A 258 12.52 -4.80 21.02
N LYS A 259 11.38 -4.51 20.39
CA LYS A 259 10.24 -5.46 20.32
C LYS A 259 10.03 -6.13 18.94
N ASN A 260 10.26 -5.43 17.82
CA ASN A 260 9.74 -5.84 16.50
C ASN A 260 10.80 -6.34 15.48
N PHE A 261 12.01 -6.66 15.95
CA PHE A 261 13.12 -7.08 15.09
C PHE A 261 12.88 -8.42 14.35
N HIS A 262 12.10 -9.33 14.93
CA HIS A 262 11.78 -10.61 14.29
C HIS A 262 10.79 -10.47 13.12
N HIS A 263 9.88 -9.48 13.13
CA HIS A 263 8.95 -9.24 12.03
C HIS A 263 9.61 -8.54 10.83
N LEU A 264 10.57 -7.64 11.10
CA LEU A 264 11.37 -6.94 10.08
C LEU A 264 12.20 -7.89 9.18
N LYS A 265 12.64 -9.02 9.72
CA LYS A 265 13.43 -10.04 9.00
C LYS A 265 12.66 -10.71 7.86
N SER A 266 11.33 -10.73 7.94
CA SER A 266 10.47 -11.44 6.99
C SER A 266 9.95 -10.51 5.88
N LEU A 267 9.51 -9.31 6.23
CA LEU A 267 8.54 -8.56 5.41
C LEU A 267 9.12 -7.65 4.32
N VAL A 268 10.21 -6.94 4.60
CA VAL A 268 10.68 -5.85 3.70
C VAL A 268 12.01 -6.19 3.02
N PHE A 269 12.80 -7.08 3.63
CA PHE A 269 14.19 -7.30 3.21
C PHE A 269 14.38 -8.39 2.16
N ASN A 270 13.56 -9.45 2.18
CA ASN A 270 13.78 -10.65 1.37
C ASN A 270 13.54 -10.42 -0.13
N SER A 271 12.61 -9.54 -0.46
CA SER A 271 12.24 -9.22 -1.84
C SER A 271 13.18 -8.22 -2.51
N PHE A 272 13.67 -7.22 -1.77
CA PHE A 272 14.22 -6.00 -2.37
C PHE A 272 15.71 -5.76 -2.11
N PHE A 273 16.31 -6.32 -1.04
CA PHE A 273 17.76 -6.15 -0.86
C PHE A 273 18.55 -7.00 -1.87
N SER A 274 18.07 -8.19 -2.22
CA SER A 274 18.61 -8.98 -3.34
C SER A 274 18.47 -8.27 -4.70
N PHE A 275 17.47 -7.40 -4.85
CA PHE A 275 17.27 -6.58 -6.04
C PHE A 275 18.29 -5.43 -6.11
N SER A 276 18.42 -4.66 -5.03
CA SER A 276 19.40 -3.57 -4.91
C SER A 276 20.83 -4.06 -5.03
N LEU A 277 21.17 -5.21 -4.41
CA LEU A 277 22.50 -5.82 -4.48
C LEU A 277 22.82 -6.30 -5.91
N ASN A 278 21.87 -6.94 -6.60
CA ASN A 278 22.07 -7.40 -7.98
C ASN A 278 22.20 -6.25 -8.98
N ILE A 279 21.53 -5.12 -8.75
CA ILE A 279 21.67 -3.93 -9.59
C ILE A 279 23.04 -3.28 -9.36
N VAL A 280 23.46 -3.10 -8.11
CA VAL A 280 24.79 -2.54 -7.78
C VAL A 280 25.93 -3.44 -8.29
N TYR A 281 25.77 -4.78 -8.24
CA TYR A 281 26.74 -5.72 -8.80
C TYR A 281 26.75 -5.81 -10.33
N LYS A 282 25.72 -5.32 -11.02
CA LYS A 282 25.67 -5.25 -12.49
C LYS A 282 26.11 -3.89 -13.05
N ILE A 283 26.19 -2.88 -12.19
CA ILE A 283 26.65 -1.52 -12.52
C ILE A 283 28.18 -1.37 -12.33
N ASN A 284 28.81 -2.28 -11.60
CA ASN A 284 30.27 -2.44 -11.52
C ASN A 284 30.74 -3.68 -12.28
#